data_AF-A0A1F9AFU4-F1
#
_entry.id   AF-A0A1F9AFU4-F1
#
_cell.length_a   1.000
_cell.length_b   1.000
_cell.length_c   1.000
_cell.angle_alpha   90.00
_cell.angle_beta   90.00
_cell.angle_gamma   90.00
#
_symmetry.space_group_name_H-M   'P 1'
#
loop_
_entity.id
_entity.type
_entity.pdbx_description
1 polymer ?
#
loop_
_entity_poly.entity_id
_entity_poly.type
_entity_poly.pdbx_seq_one_letter_code
_entity_poly.pdbx_strand_id
1 'polypeptide(L)'
;MISHTNTLAIFDALDAVVPAYETDVAVLFLPLSHVFERVAGHLYGLKVGITAHYTESQDTLMEDIQTKRPTIILAVPRFLEKVYARIIARIKAQPSWRRRIFSWAQDVGGKVNLIKERKERIPLSLAIKHRLAYLLIFRKLKEKLGGRLRWMTAAGAPLSREIANLFNGAGIFVMEGYGLTESTAPVSLNVIQDYRFGTAGRPLPCNQVRIAPDGEILVRRSNIWSPSSS
;
A
#
# COMPACT_ATOMS: atom_id res chain seq x y z
N MET A 1 -8.67 8.09 23.65
CA MET A 1 -7.70 7.13 24.23
C MET A 1 -7.82 5.82 23.48
N ILE A 2 -6.71 5.20 23.08
CA ILE A 2 -6.68 3.90 22.38
C ILE A 2 -6.36 2.82 23.42
N SER A 3 -7.24 1.83 23.60
CA SER A 3 -7.02 0.73 24.55
C SER A 3 -6.27 -0.45 23.90
N HIS A 4 -5.71 -1.34 24.72
CA HIS A 4 -5.11 -2.59 24.24
C HIS A 4 -6.11 -3.43 23.44
N THR A 5 -7.37 -3.50 23.89
CA THR A 5 -8.45 -4.20 23.19
C THR A 5 -8.68 -3.66 21.78
N ASN A 6 -8.53 -2.34 21.58
CA ASN A 6 -8.65 -1.76 20.24
C ASN A 6 -7.55 -2.20 19.30
N THR A 7 -6.32 -2.23 19.81
CA THR A 7 -5.13 -2.66 19.07
C THR A 7 -5.21 -4.15 18.73
N LEU A 8 -5.58 -5.01 19.69
CA LEU A 8 -5.73 -6.45 19.44
C LEU A 8 -6.80 -6.75 18.39
N ALA A 9 -7.95 -6.05 18.45
CA ALA A 9 -8.99 -6.19 17.43
C ALA A 9 -8.54 -5.77 16.02
N ILE A 10 -7.57 -4.86 15.90
CA ILE A 10 -6.93 -4.55 14.61
C ILE A 10 -6.03 -5.71 14.19
N PHE A 11 -5.27 -6.31 15.09
CA PHE A 11 -4.38 -7.42 14.74
C PHE A 11 -5.16 -8.61 14.20
N ASP A 12 -6.24 -9.01 14.88
CA ASP A 12 -7.12 -10.10 14.41
C ASP A 12 -7.73 -9.78 13.04
N ALA A 13 -8.10 -8.51 12.82
CA ALA A 13 -8.63 -8.06 11.54
C ALA A 13 -7.57 -8.02 10.43
N LEU A 14 -6.32 -7.67 10.75
CA LEU A 14 -5.21 -7.67 9.80
C LEU A 14 -4.78 -9.10 9.46
N ASP A 15 -4.75 -10.02 10.42
CA ASP A 15 -4.46 -11.45 10.17
C ASP A 15 -5.42 -12.05 9.13
N ALA A 16 -6.69 -11.61 9.14
CA ALA A 16 -7.70 -12.10 8.21
C ALA A 16 -7.53 -11.59 6.78
N VAL A 17 -6.82 -10.47 6.55
CA VAL A 17 -6.86 -9.76 5.26
C VAL A 17 -5.51 -9.31 4.69
N VAL A 18 -4.48 -9.21 5.52
CA VAL A 18 -3.14 -8.76 5.12
C VAL A 18 -2.17 -9.94 5.10
N PRO A 19 -1.54 -10.25 3.96
CA PRO A 19 -0.55 -11.33 3.90
C PRO A 19 0.79 -10.87 4.48
N ALA A 20 0.93 -11.00 5.79
CA ALA A 20 2.15 -10.73 6.54
C ALA A 20 2.72 -12.04 7.14
N TYR A 21 4.04 -12.16 7.15
CA TYR A 21 4.75 -13.37 7.58
C TYR A 21 5.95 -13.01 8.45
N GLU A 22 6.36 -13.91 9.34
CA GLU A 22 7.59 -13.75 10.16
C GLU A 22 8.86 -13.53 9.31
N THR A 23 8.87 -14.03 8.07
CA THR A 23 9.98 -13.83 7.13
C THR A 23 9.98 -12.45 6.46
N ASP A 24 8.96 -11.62 6.71
CA ASP A 24 8.90 -10.28 6.13
C ASP A 24 9.96 -9.35 6.75
N VAL A 25 10.44 -8.44 5.91
CA VAL A 25 11.37 -7.38 6.29
C VAL A 25 10.75 -6.05 5.91
N ALA A 26 10.63 -5.15 6.87
CA ALA A 26 10.08 -3.82 6.70
C ALA A 26 11.17 -2.75 6.88
N VAL A 27 11.11 -1.70 6.07
CA VAL A 27 11.83 -0.45 6.33
C VAL A 27 10.80 0.57 6.80
N LEU A 28 10.93 0.97 8.06
CA LEU A 28 10.02 1.84 8.78
C LEU A 28 10.61 3.26 8.81
N PHE A 29 9.89 4.21 8.25
CA PHE A 29 10.35 5.60 8.09
C PHE A 29 9.29 6.64 8.48
N LEU A 30 8.09 6.18 8.83
CA LEU A 30 7.08 7.04 9.43
C LEU A 30 7.40 7.17 10.93
N PRO A 31 7.20 8.35 11.54
CA PRO A 31 7.40 8.49 12.97
C PRO A 31 6.46 7.58 13.76
N LEU A 32 6.94 6.99 14.87
CA LEU A 32 6.10 6.22 15.79
C LEU A 32 5.04 7.07 16.51
N SER A 33 5.08 8.41 16.39
CA SER A 33 3.99 9.29 16.78
C SER A 33 2.74 9.12 15.90
N HIS A 34 2.90 8.64 14.67
CA HIS A 34 1.82 8.38 13.75
C HIS A 34 1.15 7.04 14.07
N VAL A 35 -0.15 7.06 14.38
CA VAL A 35 -0.93 5.87 14.80
C VAL A 35 -0.82 4.69 13.84
N PHE A 36 -0.76 4.96 12.53
CA PHE A 36 -0.64 3.93 11.50
C PHE A 36 0.68 3.17 11.62
N GLU A 37 1.81 3.87 11.76
CA GLU A 37 3.11 3.22 11.93
C GLU A 37 3.19 2.50 13.26
N ARG A 38 2.67 3.12 14.32
CA ARG A 38 2.67 2.53 15.66
C ARG A 38 1.90 1.21 15.70
N VAL A 39 0.67 1.20 15.19
CA VAL A 39 -0.22 0.04 15.28
C VAL A 39 0.11 -1.00 14.20
N ALA A 40 0.07 -0.62 12.92
CA ALA A 40 0.20 -1.56 11.81
C ALA A 40 1.66 -1.90 11.46
N GLY A 41 2.60 -0.98 11.72
CA GLY A 41 4.03 -1.21 11.46
C GLY A 41 4.72 -1.87 12.65
N HIS A 42 4.80 -1.16 13.77
CA HIS A 42 5.59 -1.55 14.92
C HIS A 42 4.93 -2.65 15.76
N LEU A 43 3.73 -2.41 16.30
CA LEU A 43 3.12 -3.37 17.24
C LEU A 43 2.61 -4.63 16.52
N TYR A 44 1.98 -4.49 15.34
CA TYR A 44 1.59 -5.64 14.54
C TYR A 44 2.81 -6.40 14.00
N GLY A 45 3.86 -5.68 13.58
CA GLY A 45 5.13 -6.28 13.19
C GLY A 45 5.76 -7.11 14.31
N LEU A 46 5.74 -6.60 15.55
CA LEU A 46 6.17 -7.34 16.74
C LEU A 46 5.33 -8.62 16.95
N LYS A 47 4.01 -8.53 16.81
CA LYS A 47 3.11 -9.69 16.93
C LYS A 47 3.41 -10.77 15.89
N VAL A 48 3.71 -10.38 14.66
CA VAL A 48 3.95 -11.31 13.53
C VAL A 48 5.39 -11.83 13.50
N GLY A 49 6.35 -11.13 14.12
CA GLY A 49 7.77 -11.45 14.04
C GLY A 49 8.50 -10.82 12.85
N ILE A 50 7.98 -9.70 12.32
CA ILE A 50 8.56 -8.99 11.16
C ILE A 50 9.87 -8.33 11.56
N THR A 51 10.92 -8.52 10.76
CA THR A 51 12.19 -7.81 10.95
C THR A 51 12.04 -6.34 10.53
N ALA A 52 12.14 -5.43 11.49
CA ALA A 52 11.97 -3.99 11.28
C ALA A 52 13.32 -3.25 11.23
N HIS A 53 13.56 -2.51 10.14
CA HIS A 53 14.67 -1.56 10.03
C HIS A 53 14.14 -0.13 10.11
N TYR A 54 14.53 0.59 11.15
CA TYR A 54 14.21 2.01 11.28
C TYR A 54 15.20 2.84 10.49
N THR A 55 14.65 3.66 9.59
CA THR A 55 15.44 4.61 8.83
C THR A 55 15.82 5.80 9.70
N GLU A 56 17.08 6.23 9.61
CA GLU A 56 17.60 7.38 10.37
C GLU A 56 16.97 8.71 9.92
N SER A 57 16.76 8.88 8.61
CA SER A 57 16.16 10.09 8.04
C SER A 57 15.49 9.83 6.70
N GLN A 58 14.61 10.73 6.26
CA GLN A 58 13.99 10.61 4.92
C GLN A 58 15.01 10.63 3.77
N ASP A 59 16.22 11.15 4.02
CA ASP A 59 17.28 11.24 3.01
C ASP A 59 17.99 9.90 2.80
N THR A 60 18.14 9.09 3.86
CA THR A 60 18.75 7.75 3.81
C THR A 60 17.77 6.65 3.40
N LEU A 61 16.45 6.93 3.40
CA LEU A 61 15.40 5.95 3.14
C LEU A 61 15.61 5.11 1.86
N MET A 62 16.01 5.74 0.75
CA MET A 62 16.21 4.98 -0.49
C MET A 62 17.41 4.05 -0.42
N GLU A 63 18.48 4.45 0.28
CA GLU A 63 19.65 3.62 0.52
C GLU A 63 19.29 2.43 1.43
N ASP A 64 18.53 2.68 2.50
CA ASP A 64 18.03 1.63 3.39
C ASP A 64 17.16 0.62 2.64
N ILE A 65 16.24 1.08 1.78
CA ILE A 65 15.41 0.22 0.94
C ILE A 65 16.28 -0.65 0.02
N GLN A 66 17.33 -0.08 -0.59
CA GLN A 66 18.20 -0.85 -1.48
C GLN A 66 19.07 -1.87 -0.73
N THR A 67 19.54 -1.52 0.46
CA THR A 67 20.44 -2.35 1.28
C THR A 67 19.69 -3.45 2.03
N LYS A 68 18.59 -3.09 2.71
CA LYS A 68 17.78 -4.03 3.52
C LYS A 68 16.79 -4.83 2.68
N ARG A 69 16.51 -4.35 1.46
CA ARG A 69 15.67 -5.00 0.46
C ARG A 69 14.32 -5.42 1.06
N PRO A 70 13.44 -4.53 1.52
CA PRO A 70 12.22 -4.93 2.22
C PRO A 70 11.28 -5.79 1.35
N THR A 71 10.46 -6.62 2.00
CA THR A 71 9.34 -7.34 1.37
C THR A 71 8.03 -6.59 1.50
N ILE A 72 7.93 -5.70 2.48
CA ILE A 72 6.75 -4.85 2.74
C ILE A 72 7.19 -3.44 3.11
N ILE A 73 6.41 -2.43 2.74
CA ILE A 73 6.66 -1.04 3.13
C ILE A 73 5.34 -0.40 3.54
N LEU A 74 5.29 0.16 4.74
CA LEU A 74 4.20 1.02 5.17
C LEU A 74 4.50 2.44 4.71
N ALA A 75 3.72 2.92 3.76
CA ALA A 75 3.86 4.23 3.17
C ALA A 75 2.52 4.98 3.10
N VAL A 76 2.65 6.28 2.90
CA VAL A 76 1.54 7.22 2.66
C VAL A 76 1.55 7.66 1.20
N PRO A 77 0.41 8.10 0.62
CA PRO A 77 0.31 8.50 -0.78
C PRO A 77 1.41 9.46 -1.25
N ARG A 78 1.75 10.46 -0.42
CA ARG A 78 2.81 11.44 -0.71
C ARG A 78 4.19 10.81 -0.98
N PHE A 79 4.51 9.69 -0.34
CA PHE A 79 5.75 8.96 -0.62
C PHE A 79 5.73 8.37 -2.05
N LEU A 80 4.63 7.70 -2.41
CA LEU A 80 4.46 7.10 -3.73
C LEU A 80 4.42 8.18 -4.82
N GLU A 81 3.78 9.31 -4.58
CA GLU A 81 3.77 10.48 -5.46
C GLU A 81 5.17 11.04 -5.69
N LYS A 82 5.99 11.18 -4.65
CA LYS A 82 7.38 11.65 -4.76
C LYS A 82 8.24 10.68 -5.57
N VAL A 83 8.07 9.38 -5.35
CA VAL A 83 8.75 8.33 -6.14
C VAL A 83 8.30 8.40 -7.61
N TYR A 84 6.99 8.51 -7.85
CA TYR A 84 6.40 8.63 -9.18
C TYR A 84 6.92 9.87 -9.93
N ALA A 85 6.90 11.04 -9.29
CA ALA A 85 7.39 12.29 -9.86
C ALA A 85 8.87 12.19 -10.28
N ARG A 86 9.72 11.54 -9.47
CA ARG A 86 11.13 11.28 -9.82
C ARG A 86 11.26 10.35 -11.03
N ILE A 87 10.41 9.33 -11.15
CA ILE A 87 10.37 8.44 -12.33
C ILE A 87 9.99 9.25 -13.56
N ILE A 88 8.91 10.01 -13.50
CA ILE A 88 8.44 10.83 -14.62
C ILE A 88 9.49 11.86 -15.05
N ALA A 89 10.15 12.54 -14.12
CA ALA A 89 11.24 13.46 -14.43
C ALA A 89 12.38 12.76 -15.19
N ARG A 90 12.79 11.56 -14.75
CA ARG A 90 13.81 10.76 -15.44
C ARG A 90 13.36 10.33 -16.84
N ILE A 91 12.11 9.92 -17.01
CA ILE A 91 11.56 9.52 -18.32
C ILE A 91 11.47 10.72 -19.26
N LYS A 92 11.07 11.90 -18.77
CA LYS A 92 11.06 13.14 -19.56
C LYS A 92 12.46 13.52 -20.06
N ALA A 93 13.53 13.19 -19.34
CA ALA A 93 14.90 13.41 -19.81
C ALA A 93 15.38 12.39 -20.88
N GLN A 94 14.64 11.31 -21.13
CA GLN A 94 15.02 10.28 -22.12
C GLN A 94 14.56 10.63 -23.54
N PRO A 95 15.15 10.03 -24.59
CA PRO A 95 14.69 10.17 -25.97
C PRO A 95 13.22 9.76 -26.16
N SER A 96 12.56 10.33 -27.16
CA SER A 96 11.13 10.14 -27.44
C SER A 96 10.70 8.67 -27.53
N TRP A 97 11.54 7.79 -28.09
CA TRP A 97 11.25 6.37 -28.18
C TRP A 97 11.16 5.69 -26.80
N ARG A 98 12.01 6.05 -25.83
CA ARG A 98 11.93 5.54 -24.45
C ARG A 98 10.70 6.04 -23.72
N ARG A 99 10.31 7.30 -23.96
CA ARG A 99 9.05 7.87 -23.43
C ARG A 99 7.83 7.10 -23.96
N ARG A 100 7.82 6.76 -25.25
CA ARG A 100 6.77 5.92 -25.85
C ARG A 100 6.72 4.52 -25.24
N ILE A 101 7.87 3.87 -25.02
CA ILE A 101 7.90 2.56 -24.34
C ILE A 101 7.34 2.65 -22.92
N PHE A 102 7.69 3.69 -22.17
CA PHE A 102 7.15 3.90 -20.82
C PHE A 102 5.63 4.10 -20.86
N SER A 103 5.12 4.98 -21.72
CA SER A 103 3.68 5.20 -21.89
C SER A 103 2.94 3.91 -22.29
N TRP A 104 3.50 3.14 -23.24
CA TRP A 104 2.96 1.84 -23.62
C TRP A 104 2.94 0.85 -22.45
N ALA A 105 4.01 0.78 -21.64
CA ALA A 105 4.07 -0.08 -20.48
C ALA A 105 2.99 0.31 -19.44
N GLN A 106 2.79 1.61 -19.19
CA GLN A 106 1.73 2.10 -18.30
C GLN A 106 0.33 1.71 -18.80
N ASP A 107 0.04 1.86 -20.09
CA ASP A 107 -1.23 1.45 -20.69
C ASP A 107 -1.48 -0.06 -20.55
N VAL A 108 -0.46 -0.88 -20.83
CA VAL A 108 -0.52 -2.34 -20.66
C VAL A 108 -0.75 -2.72 -19.20
N GLY A 109 -0.02 -2.10 -18.27
CA GLY A 109 -0.20 -2.30 -16.83
C GLY A 109 -1.61 -1.94 -16.37
N GLY A 110 -2.13 -0.79 -16.79
CA GLY A 110 -3.48 -0.35 -16.48
C GLY A 110 -4.55 -1.32 -17.00
N LYS A 111 -4.44 -1.80 -18.24
CA LYS A 111 -5.37 -2.80 -18.80
C LYS A 111 -5.35 -4.11 -18.02
N VAL A 112 -4.16 -4.62 -17.68
CA VAL A 112 -4.03 -5.84 -16.86
C VAL A 112 -4.66 -5.63 -15.48
N ASN A 113 -4.43 -4.48 -14.86
CA ASN A 113 -4.98 -4.19 -13.53
C ASN A 113 -6.51 -4.10 -13.55
N LEU A 114 -7.10 -3.46 -14.57
CA LEU A 114 -8.55 -3.40 -14.72
C LEU A 114 -9.18 -4.80 -14.86
N ILE A 115 -8.56 -5.70 -15.63
CA ILE A 115 -9.04 -7.10 -15.76
C ILE A 115 -8.92 -7.84 -14.43
N LYS A 116 -7.81 -7.63 -13.69
CA LYS A 116 -7.62 -8.21 -12.34
C LYS A 116 -8.66 -7.69 -11.33
N GLU A 117 -8.96 -6.39 -11.34
CA GLU A 117 -10.02 -5.78 -10.49
C GLU A 117 -11.39 -6.43 -10.76
N ARG A 118 -11.66 -6.78 -12.03
CA ARG A 118 -12.90 -7.48 -12.43
C ARG A 118 -12.87 -8.99 -12.14
N LYS A 119 -11.76 -9.53 -11.63
CA LYS A 119 -11.54 -10.97 -11.39
C LYS A 119 -11.70 -11.81 -12.66
N GLU A 120 -11.36 -11.21 -13.80
CA GLU A 120 -11.44 -11.84 -15.12
C GLU A 120 -10.09 -12.45 -15.53
N ARG A 121 -10.13 -13.39 -16.47
CA ARG A 121 -8.91 -14.02 -17.01
C ARG A 121 -8.20 -13.07 -17.98
N ILE A 122 -6.92 -12.83 -17.74
CA ILE A 122 -6.08 -12.00 -18.62
C ILE A 122 -5.88 -12.72 -19.97
N PRO A 123 -6.21 -12.07 -21.12
CA PRO A 123 -5.93 -12.63 -22.43
C PRO A 123 -4.43 -12.88 -22.64
N LEU A 124 -4.09 -13.99 -23.30
CA LEU A 124 -2.69 -14.41 -23.49
C LEU A 124 -1.83 -13.33 -24.16
N SER A 125 -2.39 -12.64 -25.16
CA SER A 125 -1.71 -11.55 -25.87
C SER A 125 -1.35 -10.39 -24.94
N LEU A 126 -2.25 -10.05 -23.99
CA LEU A 126 -2.00 -9.01 -23.01
C LEU A 126 -1.02 -9.46 -21.94
N ALA A 127 -1.07 -10.73 -21.52
CA ALA A 127 -0.10 -11.31 -20.60
C ALA A 127 1.34 -11.26 -21.16
N ILE A 128 1.52 -11.57 -22.45
CA ILE A 128 2.82 -11.46 -23.14
C ILE A 128 3.29 -9.99 -23.17
N LYS A 129 2.42 -9.05 -23.57
CA LYS A 129 2.72 -7.61 -23.56
C LYS A 129 3.12 -7.15 -22.16
N HIS A 130 2.43 -7.60 -21.13
CA HIS A 130 2.74 -7.27 -19.74
C HIS A 130 4.08 -7.83 -19.30
N ARG A 131 4.43 -9.07 -19.70
CA ARG A 131 5.75 -9.64 -19.43
C ARG A 131 6.86 -8.82 -20.08
N LEU A 132 6.66 -8.36 -21.31
CA LEU A 132 7.61 -7.46 -21.99
C LEU A 132 7.71 -6.10 -21.28
N ALA A 133 6.58 -5.49 -20.93
CA ALA A 133 6.54 -4.24 -20.15
C ALA A 133 7.29 -4.38 -18.81
N TYR A 134 7.14 -5.53 -18.14
CA TYR A 134 7.86 -5.84 -16.92
C TYR A 134 9.38 -5.87 -17.13
N LEU A 135 9.86 -6.59 -18.14
CA LEU A 135 11.31 -6.69 -18.41
C LEU A 135 11.95 -5.34 -18.77
N LEU A 136 11.22 -4.51 -19.54
CA LEU A 136 11.72 -3.24 -20.05
C LEU A 136 11.66 -2.09 -19.04
N ILE A 137 10.55 -2.01 -18.29
CA ILE A 137 10.23 -0.87 -17.42
C ILE A 137 10.12 -1.32 -15.97
N PHE A 138 9.16 -2.19 -15.66
CA PHE A 138 8.74 -2.38 -14.26
C PHE A 138 9.78 -3.10 -13.38
N ARG A 139 10.60 -3.98 -13.97
CA ARG A 139 11.68 -4.65 -13.25
C ARG A 139 12.64 -3.63 -12.63
N LYS A 140 13.01 -2.57 -13.37
CA LYS A 140 13.91 -1.52 -12.84
C LYS A 140 13.29 -0.77 -11.66
N LEU A 141 11.97 -0.55 -11.67
CA LEU A 141 11.25 0.03 -10.54
C LEU A 141 11.30 -0.90 -9.32
N LYS A 142 11.00 -2.20 -9.52
CA LYS A 142 11.04 -3.20 -8.44
C LYS A 142 12.44 -3.32 -7.83
N GLU A 143 13.49 -3.38 -8.66
CA GLU A 143 14.89 -3.43 -8.20
C GLU A 143 15.30 -2.20 -7.40
N LYS A 144 14.82 -1.00 -7.79
CA LYS A 144 15.08 0.23 -7.02
C LYS A 144 14.40 0.24 -5.64
N LEU A 145 13.43 -0.65 -5.43
CA LEU A 145 12.74 -0.86 -4.16
C LEU A 145 13.20 -2.16 -3.45
N GLY A 146 14.38 -2.68 -3.81
CA GLY A 146 14.98 -3.86 -3.16
C GLY A 146 14.71 -5.19 -3.86
N GLY A 147 13.92 -5.20 -4.94
CA GLY A 147 13.72 -6.35 -5.83
C GLY A 147 12.72 -7.40 -5.32
N ARG A 148 12.49 -7.49 -4.01
CA ARG A 148 11.60 -8.48 -3.38
C ARG A 148 10.34 -7.91 -2.71
N LEU A 149 10.08 -6.61 -2.87
CA LEU A 149 8.88 -5.95 -2.38
C LEU A 149 7.62 -6.63 -2.96
N ARG A 150 6.72 -7.07 -2.09
CA ARG A 150 5.47 -7.77 -2.43
C ARG A 150 4.29 -6.81 -2.44
N TRP A 151 4.19 -5.98 -1.41
CA TRP A 151 3.15 -4.98 -1.27
C TRP A 151 3.64 -3.78 -0.49
N MET A 152 2.95 -2.66 -0.67
CA MET A 152 3.14 -1.45 0.11
C MET A 152 1.80 -0.79 0.38
N THR A 153 1.70 0.03 1.42
CA THR A 153 0.45 0.74 1.71
C THR A 153 0.42 2.12 1.06
N ALA A 154 -0.80 2.63 0.87
CA ALA A 154 -1.07 4.03 0.57
C ALA A 154 -2.33 4.45 1.35
N ALA A 155 -2.15 4.80 2.63
CA ALA A 155 -3.26 5.11 3.53
C ALA A 155 -3.28 6.60 3.92
N GLY A 156 -4.48 7.12 4.19
CA GLY A 156 -4.70 8.46 4.76
C GLY A 156 -5.04 9.56 3.76
N ALA A 157 -4.86 9.34 2.46
CA ALA A 157 -5.34 10.24 1.41
C ALA A 157 -5.61 9.45 0.10
N PRO A 158 -6.41 10.00 -0.84
CA PRO A 158 -6.60 9.39 -2.15
C PRO A 158 -5.27 9.26 -2.91
N LEU A 159 -5.04 8.10 -3.54
CA LEU A 159 -3.92 7.90 -4.45
C LEU A 159 -4.42 7.93 -5.89
N SER A 160 -3.63 8.52 -6.80
CA SER A 160 -4.00 8.48 -8.22
C SER A 160 -3.91 7.04 -8.75
N ARG A 161 -4.93 6.67 -9.54
CA ARG A 161 -4.98 5.35 -10.18
C ARG A 161 -3.78 5.08 -11.09
N GLU A 162 -3.21 6.13 -11.69
CA GLU A 162 -1.99 6.01 -12.50
C GLU A 162 -0.81 5.51 -11.65
N ILE A 163 -0.61 6.07 -10.46
CA ILE A 163 0.45 5.66 -9.54
C ILE A 163 0.22 4.22 -9.07
N ALA A 164 -0.99 3.90 -8.60
CA ALA A 164 -1.34 2.54 -8.18
C ALA A 164 -1.09 1.51 -9.30
N ASN A 165 -1.47 1.87 -10.53
CA ASN A 165 -1.27 1.01 -11.69
C ASN A 165 0.20 0.74 -12.00
N LEU A 166 1.06 1.75 -11.89
CA LEU A 166 2.49 1.63 -12.13
C LEU A 166 3.14 0.60 -11.18
N PHE A 167 2.88 0.74 -9.88
CA PHE A 167 3.43 -0.15 -8.87
C PHE A 167 2.86 -1.56 -8.99
N ASN A 168 1.55 -1.70 -9.20
CA ASN A 168 0.93 -3.02 -9.37
C ASN A 168 1.43 -3.73 -10.64
N GLY A 169 1.68 -2.99 -11.73
CA GLY A 169 2.33 -3.51 -12.93
C GLY A 169 3.76 -4.01 -12.67
N ALA A 170 4.46 -3.41 -11.71
CA ALA A 170 5.74 -3.90 -11.18
C ALA A 170 5.62 -5.09 -10.22
N GLY A 171 4.42 -5.63 -10.03
CA GLY A 171 4.19 -6.72 -9.09
C GLY A 171 4.45 -6.29 -7.65
N ILE A 172 4.13 -5.03 -7.34
CA ILE A 172 4.09 -4.47 -5.99
C ILE A 172 2.65 -4.02 -5.76
N PHE A 173 1.88 -4.78 -4.99
CA PHE A 173 0.49 -4.42 -4.71
C PHE A 173 0.45 -3.16 -3.83
N VAL A 174 -0.34 -2.15 -4.23
CA VAL A 174 -0.56 -0.95 -3.42
C VAL A 174 -1.85 -1.11 -2.64
N MET A 175 -1.72 -1.36 -1.35
CA MET A 175 -2.82 -1.49 -0.41
C MET A 175 -3.31 -0.08 0.00
N GLU A 176 -4.30 0.42 -0.74
CA GLU A 176 -5.01 1.65 -0.38
C GLU A 176 -5.95 1.41 0.80
N GLY A 177 -6.08 2.40 1.67
CA GLY A 177 -6.92 2.29 2.85
C GLY A 177 -7.29 3.62 3.47
N TYR A 178 -8.35 3.57 4.26
CA TYR A 178 -8.80 4.69 5.08
C TYR A 178 -8.68 4.33 6.55
N GLY A 179 -8.29 5.32 7.35
CA GLY A 179 -8.10 5.16 8.78
C GLY A 179 -7.86 6.50 9.44
N LEU A 180 -8.14 6.54 10.74
CA LEU A 180 -8.01 7.71 11.59
C LEU A 180 -7.29 7.32 12.89
N THR A 181 -6.89 8.31 13.68
CA THR A 181 -6.33 8.07 15.02
C THR A 181 -7.39 7.51 15.95
N GLU A 182 -8.60 8.04 15.86
CA GLU A 182 -9.78 7.71 16.63
C GLU A 182 -10.23 6.26 16.40
N SER A 183 -9.95 5.69 15.22
CA SER A 183 -10.28 4.31 14.85
C SER A 183 -9.17 3.29 15.15
N THR A 184 -8.09 3.71 15.81
CA THR A 184 -6.90 2.87 16.03
C THR A 184 -6.28 2.42 14.70
N ALA A 185 -5.97 3.38 13.83
CA ALA A 185 -5.42 3.16 12.48
C ALA A 185 -6.47 2.63 11.47
N PRO A 186 -6.31 1.51 10.73
CA PRO A 186 -7.14 1.26 9.55
C PRO A 186 -8.61 0.98 9.90
N VAL A 187 -9.50 1.65 9.19
CA VAL A 187 -10.94 1.37 9.16
C VAL A 187 -11.26 0.39 8.05
N SER A 188 -10.74 0.65 6.85
CA SER A 188 -10.98 -0.13 5.64
C SER A 188 -9.70 -0.26 4.80
N LEU A 189 -9.59 -1.35 4.04
CA LEU A 189 -8.45 -1.63 3.18
C LEU A 189 -8.89 -2.30 1.88
N ASN A 190 -8.15 -2.02 0.81
CA ASN A 190 -8.10 -2.85 -0.38
C ASN A 190 -7.22 -4.07 -0.09
N VAL A 191 -7.67 -5.27 -0.46
CA VAL A 191 -6.94 -6.52 -0.19
C VAL A 191 -6.54 -7.18 -1.51
N ILE A 192 -5.48 -7.98 -1.52
CA ILE A 192 -4.91 -8.55 -2.76
C ILE A 192 -5.97 -9.36 -3.54
N GLN A 193 -6.87 -10.02 -2.83
CA GLN A 193 -7.93 -10.86 -3.39
C GLN A 193 -9.14 -10.05 -3.87
N ASP A 194 -9.31 -8.81 -3.39
CA ASP A 194 -10.48 -7.98 -3.65
C ASP A 194 -10.13 -6.50 -3.47
N TYR A 195 -9.81 -5.84 -4.58
CA TYR A 195 -9.42 -4.44 -4.59
C TYR A 195 -10.05 -3.68 -5.74
N ARG A 196 -10.23 -2.37 -5.55
CA ARG A 196 -10.53 -1.41 -6.61
C ARG A 196 -9.72 -0.15 -6.36
N PHE A 197 -8.79 0.15 -7.27
CA PHE A 197 -7.91 1.31 -7.06
C PHE A 197 -8.69 2.63 -7.05
N GLY A 198 -8.27 3.56 -6.22
CA GLY A 198 -8.97 4.83 -5.98
C GLY A 198 -10.21 4.70 -5.10
N THR A 199 -10.34 3.59 -4.35
CA THR A 199 -11.35 3.43 -3.29
C THR A 199 -10.68 3.18 -1.95
N ALA A 200 -11.38 3.47 -0.85
CA ALA A 200 -10.91 3.17 0.50
C ALA A 200 -10.94 1.67 0.86
N GLY A 201 -11.36 0.80 -0.08
CA GLY A 201 -11.54 -0.62 0.13
C GLY A 201 -12.74 -0.98 1.00
N ARG A 202 -12.75 -2.21 1.52
CA ARG A 202 -13.84 -2.72 2.37
C ARG A 202 -13.51 -2.51 3.85
N PRO A 203 -14.52 -2.27 4.71
CA PRO A 203 -14.33 -2.26 6.15
C PRO A 203 -13.60 -3.52 6.63
N LEU A 204 -12.64 -3.34 7.54
CA LEU A 204 -12.03 -4.47 8.22
C LEU A 204 -13.07 -5.27 9.00
N PRO A 205 -12.87 -6.58 9.23
CA PRO A 205 -13.85 -7.43 9.94
C PRO A 205 -14.30 -6.90 11.30
N CYS A 206 -13.44 -6.17 12.02
CA CYS A 206 -13.77 -5.56 13.31
C CYS A 206 -14.54 -4.22 13.20
N ASN A 207 -14.75 -3.69 11.99
CA ASN A 207 -15.38 -2.39 11.76
C ASN A 207 -16.72 -2.53 11.01
N GLN A 208 -17.72 -1.82 11.52
CA GLN A 208 -18.96 -1.52 10.82
C GLN A 208 -18.89 -0.08 10.33
N VAL A 209 -19.20 0.13 9.05
CA VAL A 209 -19.20 1.46 8.43
C VAL A 209 -20.58 1.74 7.87
N ARG A 210 -21.08 2.95 8.13
CA ARG A 210 -22.32 3.47 7.57
C ARG A 210 -22.08 4.87 7.03
N ILE A 211 -22.69 5.20 5.90
CA ILE A 211 -22.73 6.57 5.37
C ILE A 211 -24.03 7.22 5.85
N ALA A 212 -23.93 8.36 6.52
CA ALA A 212 -25.08 9.14 6.96
C ALA A 212 -25.73 9.90 5.77
N PRO A 213 -26.97 10.40 5.91
CA PRO A 213 -27.67 11.08 4.81
C PRO A 213 -26.96 12.33 4.25
N ASP A 214 -26.12 12.97 5.06
CA ASP A 214 -25.29 14.13 4.71
C ASP A 214 -23.95 13.75 4.07
N GLY A 215 -23.65 12.46 3.98
CA GLY A 215 -22.40 11.93 3.44
C GLY A 215 -21.31 11.67 4.48
N GLU A 216 -21.56 11.90 5.78
CA GLU A 216 -20.58 11.61 6.83
C GLU A 216 -20.33 10.09 6.96
N ILE A 217 -19.07 9.71 7.18
CA ILE A 217 -18.67 8.32 7.40
C ILE A 217 -18.72 8.00 8.88
N LEU A 218 -19.66 7.16 9.29
CA LEU A 218 -19.82 6.68 10.65
C LEU A 218 -19.15 5.32 10.81
N VAL A 219 -18.25 5.20 11.78
CA VAL A 219 -17.52 3.96 12.08
C VAL A 219 -17.90 3.47 13.47
N ARG A 220 -18.33 2.22 13.56
CA ARG A 220 -18.58 1.52 14.82
C ARG A 220 -17.75 0.25 14.89
N ARG A 221 -17.11 0.03 16.02
CA ARG A 221 -16.48 -1.25 16.43
C ARG A 221 -17.02 -1.52 17.81
N SER A 222 -17.27 -2.77 18.14
CA SER A 222 -17.40 -3.17 19.55
C SER A 222 -16.11 -2.73 20.25
N ASN A 223 -16.16 -1.60 20.95
CA ASN A 223 -15.07 -0.91 21.66
C ASN A 223 -14.35 0.24 20.95
N ILE A 224 -14.75 0.76 19.77
CA ILE A 224 -14.21 2.07 19.33
C ILE A 224 -14.60 3.09 20.40
N TRP A 225 -13.60 3.57 21.13
CA TRP A 225 -13.69 4.65 22.10
C TRP A 225 -14.77 4.45 23.20
N SER A 226 -14.33 4.19 24.43
CA SER A 226 -15.15 4.55 25.59
C SER A 226 -15.08 6.09 25.72
N PRO A 227 -16.18 6.86 25.57
CA PRO A 227 -16.26 8.09 26.35
C PRO A 227 -16.02 7.63 27.78
N SER A 228 -15.05 8.23 28.47
CA SER A 228 -14.99 8.12 29.91
C SER A 228 -16.37 8.52 30.44
N SER A 229 -17.17 7.52 30.79
CA SER A 229 -18.20 7.68 31.81
C SER A 229 -17.43 7.91 33.11
N SER A 230 -17.72 9.05 33.74
CA SER A 230 -17.09 9.70 34.91
C SER A 230 -15.94 10.63 34.59
#